data_AF-A0AAY5F1V3-F1
#
_entry.id   AF-A0AAY5F1V3-F1
#
_cell.length_a   1.000
_cell.length_b   1.000
_cell.length_c   1.000
_cell.angle_alpha   90.00
_cell.angle_beta   90.00
_cell.angle_gamma   90.00
#
_symmetry.space_group_name_H-M   'P 1'
#
loop_
_entity.id
_entity.type
_entity.pdbx_description
1 polymer ?
#
loop_
_entity_poly.entity_id
_entity_poly.type
_entity_poly.pdbx_seq_one_letter_code
_entity_poly.pdbx_strand_id
1 'polypeptide(L)'
;MSYLAPVLMIGGHGGSEFHFDGIGNGATLRKIWVWAGGWQIKGIKVWLTDGQCGEFGQLTGDFKEFTFEDGEHFTSLSLWGNGAGTRLGAIKFKTNRSREFFAHMTDWQLKTEYPIDIGSGICMGVLGGAGSDIDRLGFKFINTIRSTVLKNMNYPTLHSLIPKVVVEEIKSMTYNNNTSEMQEYTMESSKTITKKSSWSVTNKIEFNFSFEVGLVSFAQT
;
A
#
# COMPACT_ATOMS: atom_id res chain seq x y z
N MET A 1 13.66 15.17 -7.06
CA MET A 1 12.31 15.19 -6.44
C MET A 1 12.25 14.08 -5.40
N SER A 2 11.65 14.36 -4.25
CA SER A 2 11.44 13.36 -3.19
C SER A 2 10.31 12.39 -3.57
N TYR A 3 10.47 11.11 -3.25
CA TYR A 3 9.42 10.09 -3.41
C TYR A 3 8.33 10.19 -2.32
N LEU A 4 8.61 10.88 -1.22
CA LEU A 4 7.63 11.21 -0.19
C LEU A 4 7.09 12.63 -0.37
N ALA A 5 5.82 12.82 -0.02
CA ALA A 5 5.24 14.14 0.16
C ALA A 5 5.96 14.88 1.31
N PRO A 6 5.93 16.23 1.33
CA PRO A 6 6.48 16.99 2.45
C PRO A 6 5.88 16.56 3.78
N VAL A 7 6.73 16.20 4.74
CA VAL A 7 6.27 15.80 6.06
C VAL A 7 6.15 17.03 6.94
N LEU A 8 4.93 17.26 7.45
CA LEU A 8 4.65 18.29 8.44
C LEU A 8 4.35 17.64 9.79
N MET A 9 5.21 17.88 10.79
CA MET A 9 4.98 17.45 12.16
C MET A 9 4.33 18.57 12.96
N ILE A 10 3.24 18.26 13.64
CA ILE A 10 2.48 19.21 14.46
C ILE A 10 2.56 18.80 15.93
N GLY A 11 2.88 19.77 16.79
CA GLY A 11 3.00 19.59 18.23
C GLY A 11 4.14 20.41 18.84
N GLY A 12 4.71 19.91 19.94
CA GLY A 12 5.83 20.51 20.66
C GLY A 12 7.19 19.93 20.30
N HIS A 13 8.19 20.28 21.13
CA HIS A 13 9.59 19.91 20.94
C HIS A 13 10.11 18.85 21.92
N GLY A 14 9.25 18.37 22.83
CA GLY A 14 9.60 17.35 23.81
C GLY A 14 9.50 15.93 23.25
N GLY A 15 9.65 14.96 24.15
CA GLY A 15 9.55 13.53 23.85
C GLY A 15 10.79 12.96 23.16
N SER A 16 10.88 11.63 23.15
CA SER A 16 11.87 10.89 22.38
C SER A 16 11.39 10.73 20.96
N GLU A 17 12.29 10.96 20.00
CA GLU A 17 11.99 10.78 18.58
C GLU A 17 11.66 9.32 18.25
N PHE A 18 10.69 9.13 17.35
CA PHE A 18 10.37 7.84 16.77
C PHE A 18 10.09 7.94 15.27
N HIS A 19 10.42 6.86 14.57
CA HIS A 19 10.09 6.64 13.17
C HIS A 19 9.53 5.23 13.03
N PHE A 20 8.32 5.13 12.50
CA PHE A 20 7.64 3.85 12.30
C PHE A 20 6.94 3.85 10.95
N ASP A 21 7.59 3.26 9.96
CA ASP A 21 7.15 3.26 8.58
C ASP A 21 7.59 2.02 7.81
N GLY A 22 6.91 1.77 6.68
CA GLY A 22 7.19 0.68 5.75
C GLY A 22 7.94 1.12 4.50
N ILE A 23 8.72 2.21 4.53
CA ILE A 23 9.42 2.71 3.33
C ILE A 23 10.34 1.64 2.73
N GLY A 24 10.98 0.82 3.56
CA GLY A 24 11.92 -0.21 3.13
C GLY A 24 11.28 -1.42 2.44
N ASN A 25 9.99 -1.69 2.65
CA ASN A 25 9.33 -2.92 2.19
C ASN A 25 7.94 -2.69 1.54
N GLY A 26 7.53 -1.43 1.38
CA GLY A 26 6.24 -1.06 0.78
C GLY A 26 5.04 -1.24 1.72
N ALA A 27 5.23 -1.50 3.01
CA ALA A 27 4.14 -1.61 3.96
C ALA A 27 3.48 -0.24 4.22
N THR A 28 2.16 -0.22 4.29
CA THR A 28 1.35 0.99 4.48
C THR A 28 0.60 0.93 5.81
N LEU A 29 0.12 2.08 6.29
CA LEU A 29 -0.71 2.15 7.49
C LEU A 29 -2.00 1.36 7.29
N ARG A 30 -2.24 0.37 8.15
CA ARG A 30 -3.41 -0.51 8.12
C ARG A 30 -4.44 -0.16 9.17
N LYS A 31 -3.98 0.25 10.36
CA LYS A 31 -4.83 0.52 11.51
C LYS A 31 -4.18 1.55 12.41
N ILE A 32 -5.01 2.37 13.05
CA ILE A 32 -4.58 3.33 14.07
C ILE A 32 -5.56 3.35 15.23
N TRP A 33 -5.03 3.32 16.46
CA TRP A 33 -5.71 3.61 17.70
C TRP A 33 -5.16 4.91 18.27
N VAL A 34 -6.05 5.76 18.81
CA VAL A 34 -5.69 7.05 19.37
C VAL A 34 -6.39 7.23 20.72
N TRP A 35 -5.59 7.50 21.75
CA TRP A 35 -6.04 7.84 23.09
C TRP A 35 -5.94 9.35 23.28
N ALA A 36 -7.06 9.98 23.64
CA ALA A 36 -7.11 11.41 23.92
C ALA A 36 -7.13 11.67 25.43
N GLY A 37 -6.48 12.76 25.85
CA GLY A 37 -6.59 13.32 27.19
C GLY A 37 -7.25 14.69 27.16
N GLY A 38 -7.29 15.37 28.31
CA GLY A 38 -7.91 16.68 28.45
C GLY A 38 -7.31 17.75 27.53
N TRP A 39 -5.99 17.74 27.36
CA TRP A 39 -5.27 18.80 26.65
C TRP A 39 -4.26 18.26 25.61
N GLN A 40 -4.33 16.96 25.31
CA GLN A 40 -3.38 16.29 24.42
C GLN A 40 -3.95 15.03 23.77
N ILE A 41 -3.25 14.54 22.75
CA ILE A 41 -3.26 13.12 22.40
C ILE A 41 -2.27 12.40 23.34
N LYS A 42 -2.78 11.48 24.16
CA LYS A 42 -1.99 10.73 25.15
C LYS A 42 -1.12 9.66 24.52
N GLY A 43 -1.64 8.97 23.52
CA GLY A 43 -0.91 7.89 22.88
C GLY A 43 -1.55 7.44 21.60
N ILE A 44 -0.75 6.74 20.80
CA ILE A 44 -1.19 6.08 19.58
C ILE A 44 -0.63 4.67 19.51
N LYS A 45 -1.37 3.81 18.83
CA LYS A 45 -0.90 2.50 18.39
C LYS A 45 -1.21 2.36 16.92
N VAL A 46 -0.20 1.99 16.14
CA VAL A 46 -0.28 1.94 14.68
C VAL A 46 0.13 0.56 14.21
N TRP A 47 -0.53 0.07 13.16
CA TRP A 47 -0.19 -1.19 12.50
C TRP A 47 0.07 -0.94 11.03
N LEU A 48 1.09 -1.61 10.50
CA LEU A 48 1.35 -1.63 9.07
C LEU A 48 0.74 -2.88 8.41
N THR A 49 0.74 -2.92 7.08
CA THR A 49 0.22 -4.06 6.29
C THR A 49 1.11 -5.30 6.34
N ASP A 50 2.37 -5.17 6.76
CA ASP A 50 3.29 -6.29 6.98
C ASP A 50 3.13 -6.97 8.36
N GLY A 51 2.17 -6.49 9.16
CA GLY A 51 1.87 -7.04 10.49
C GLY A 51 2.62 -6.37 11.64
N GLN A 52 3.61 -5.51 11.37
CA GLN A 52 4.31 -4.76 12.42
C GLN A 52 3.35 -3.79 13.14
N CYS A 53 3.61 -3.55 14.42
CA CYS A 53 2.90 -2.53 15.19
C CYS A 53 3.84 -1.72 16.10
N GLY A 54 3.53 -0.44 16.27
CA GLY A 54 4.26 0.48 17.14
C GLY A 54 3.32 1.16 18.14
N GLU A 55 3.82 1.40 19.35
CA GLU A 55 3.11 2.05 20.46
C GLU A 55 3.90 3.27 20.92
N PHE A 56 3.23 4.42 21.03
CA PHE A 56 3.87 5.69 21.39
C PHE A 56 2.98 6.45 22.36
N GLY A 57 3.58 7.07 23.38
CA GLY A 57 2.84 7.72 24.46
C GLY A 57 2.22 6.72 25.45
N GLN A 58 1.24 7.18 26.22
CA GLN A 58 0.55 6.36 27.22
C GLN A 58 -0.81 5.85 26.72
N LEU A 59 -0.96 4.53 26.65
CA LEU A 59 -2.16 3.86 26.12
C LEU A 59 -3.18 3.57 27.24
N THR A 60 -3.65 4.61 27.93
CA THR A 60 -4.55 4.47 29.09
C THR A 60 -5.88 5.18 28.88
N GLY A 61 -6.98 4.49 29.16
CA GLY A 61 -8.35 4.97 28.99
C GLY A 61 -8.97 4.54 27.67
N ASP A 62 -10.07 5.20 27.30
CA ASP A 62 -10.78 4.95 26.06
C ASP A 62 -9.98 5.42 24.85
N PHE A 63 -10.11 4.69 23.75
CA PHE A 63 -9.49 5.02 22.48
C PHE A 63 -10.51 5.07 21.35
N LYS A 64 -10.20 5.84 20.33
CA LYS A 64 -10.85 5.74 19.03
C LYS A 64 -9.98 4.92 18.09
N GLU A 65 -10.61 4.10 17.27
CA GLU A 65 -9.92 3.31 16.26
C GLU A 65 -10.37 3.60 14.84
N PHE A 66 -9.46 3.36 13.90
CA PHE A 66 -9.76 3.30 12.49
C PHE A 66 -8.95 2.18 11.83
N THR A 67 -9.62 1.30 11.08
CA THR A 67 -8.99 0.23 10.31
C THR A 67 -9.27 0.48 8.83
N PHE A 68 -8.21 0.62 8.04
CA PHE A 68 -8.30 0.83 6.60
C PHE A 68 -8.74 -0.46 5.91
N GLU A 69 -9.68 -0.34 4.99
CA GLU A 69 -10.06 -1.39 4.06
C GLU A 69 -9.05 -1.48 2.91
N ASP A 70 -9.07 -2.58 2.17
CA ASP A 70 -8.10 -2.81 1.10
C ASP A 70 -8.28 -1.78 -0.03
N GLY A 71 -7.19 -1.08 -0.40
CA GLY A 71 -7.21 0.03 -1.37
C GLY A 71 -7.81 1.33 -0.83
N GLU A 72 -8.16 1.40 0.45
CA GLU A 72 -8.57 2.64 1.08
C GLU A 72 -7.36 3.51 1.44
N HIS A 73 -7.42 4.78 1.05
CA HIS A 73 -6.36 5.75 1.28
C HIS A 73 -6.94 7.10 1.70
N PHE A 74 -6.07 7.98 2.21
CA PHE A 74 -6.46 9.29 2.68
C PHE A 74 -6.89 10.17 1.51
N THR A 75 -7.94 10.98 1.72
CA THR A 75 -8.32 12.08 0.81
C THR A 75 -8.09 13.45 1.44
N SER A 76 -7.97 13.50 2.76
CA SER A 76 -7.54 14.69 3.50
C SER A 76 -7.00 14.28 4.87
N LEU A 77 -6.02 15.01 5.37
CA LEU A 77 -5.53 14.93 6.75
C LEU A 77 -5.37 16.34 7.30
N SER A 78 -5.84 16.55 8.52
CA SER A 78 -5.60 17.74 9.30
C SER A 78 -5.10 17.36 10.68
N LEU A 79 -4.14 18.13 11.18
CA LEU A 79 -3.60 18.01 12.53
C LEU A 79 -3.79 19.31 13.29
N TRP A 80 -3.90 19.22 14.61
CA TRP A 80 -3.92 20.38 15.50
C TRP A 80 -2.88 20.19 16.58
N GLY A 81 -2.18 21.27 16.93
CA GLY A 81 -1.52 21.34 18.23
C GLY A 81 -2.55 21.53 19.34
N ASN A 82 -2.16 21.33 20.59
CA ASN A 82 -3.01 21.62 21.74
C ASN A 82 -3.28 23.12 21.97
N GLY A 83 -2.79 24.02 21.11
CA GLY A 83 -2.96 25.45 21.24
C GLY A 83 -1.98 26.16 22.18
N ALA A 84 -1.13 25.42 22.90
CA ALA A 84 0.05 25.94 23.60
C ALA A 84 1.37 25.62 22.87
N GLY A 85 1.32 24.79 21.82
CA GLY A 85 2.51 24.41 21.05
C GLY A 85 3.40 23.40 21.78
N THR A 86 2.84 22.61 22.70
CA THR A 86 3.60 21.64 23.51
C THR A 86 3.24 20.19 23.23
N ARG A 87 2.04 19.92 22.71
CA ARG A 87 1.55 18.58 22.37
C ARG A 87 0.75 18.60 21.09
N LEU A 88 0.57 17.42 20.49
CA LEU A 88 -0.49 17.17 19.52
C LEU A 88 -1.85 17.22 20.24
N GLY A 89 -2.83 17.90 19.64
CA GLY A 89 -4.17 18.10 20.19
C GLY A 89 -5.27 17.34 19.43
N ALA A 90 -5.12 17.14 18.12
CA ALA A 90 -6.09 16.35 17.34
C ALA A 90 -5.53 15.78 16.04
N ILE A 91 -6.19 14.72 15.58
CA ILE A 91 -5.98 14.05 14.30
C ILE A 91 -7.36 13.91 13.63
N LYS A 92 -7.52 14.50 12.45
CA LYS A 92 -8.71 14.34 11.62
C LYS A 92 -8.34 13.90 10.22
N PHE A 93 -8.98 12.86 9.70
CA PHE A 93 -8.81 12.50 8.30
C PHE A 93 -10.08 11.94 7.68
N LYS A 94 -10.11 11.98 6.35
CA LYS A 94 -11.12 11.34 5.51
C LYS A 94 -10.47 10.40 4.52
N THR A 95 -11.24 9.46 4.02
CA THR A 95 -10.77 8.47 3.04
C THR A 95 -11.52 8.54 1.73
N ASN A 96 -10.99 7.86 0.71
CA ASN A 96 -11.64 7.67 -0.59
C ASN A 96 -12.93 6.82 -0.52
N ARG A 97 -13.25 6.24 0.64
CA ARG A 97 -14.52 5.55 0.91
C ARG A 97 -15.53 6.43 1.66
N SER A 98 -15.31 7.74 1.69
CA SER A 98 -16.16 8.71 2.41
C SER A 98 -16.29 8.43 3.92
N ARG A 99 -15.33 7.71 4.50
CA ARG A 99 -15.26 7.47 5.95
C ARG A 99 -14.43 8.59 6.60
N GLU A 100 -14.81 8.98 7.81
CA GLU A 100 -14.12 10.03 8.58
C GLU A 100 -13.64 9.47 9.91
N PHE A 101 -12.43 9.87 10.30
CA PHE A 101 -11.90 9.65 11.64
C PHE A 101 -11.55 10.98 12.28
N PHE A 102 -11.95 11.15 13.54
CA PHE A 102 -11.60 12.34 14.30
C PHE A 102 -11.39 12.04 15.79
N ALA A 103 -10.13 12.14 16.22
CA ALA A 103 -9.71 12.03 17.61
C ALA A 103 -9.10 13.37 18.06
N HIS A 104 -9.54 13.88 19.19
CA HIS A 104 -9.12 15.19 19.70
C HIS A 104 -9.14 15.20 21.23
N MET A 105 -8.37 16.11 21.81
CA MET A 105 -8.37 16.42 23.25
C MET A 105 -9.77 16.81 23.76
N THR A 106 -10.10 16.44 25.00
CA THR A 106 -11.48 16.51 25.50
C THR A 106 -11.85 17.82 26.20
N ASP A 107 -10.88 18.51 26.79
CA ASP A 107 -11.16 19.65 27.67
C ASP A 107 -10.74 20.97 27.01
N TRP A 108 -9.57 20.99 26.37
CA TRP A 108 -9.07 22.18 25.69
C TRP A 108 -9.69 22.32 24.30
N GLN A 109 -9.96 23.55 23.89
CA GLN A 109 -10.51 23.84 22.57
C GLN A 109 -9.46 23.79 21.47
N LEU A 110 -9.84 23.26 20.31
CA LEU A 110 -9.01 23.29 19.12
C LEU A 110 -8.86 24.73 18.61
N LYS A 111 -7.63 25.08 18.24
CA LYS A 111 -7.27 26.39 17.68
C LYS A 111 -6.98 26.25 16.19
N THR A 112 -5.73 26.52 15.79
CA THR A 112 -5.28 26.45 14.40
C THR A 112 -5.31 25.02 13.87
N GLU A 113 -6.06 24.82 12.79
CA GLU A 113 -6.01 23.62 11.95
C GLU A 113 -4.81 23.69 11.02
N TYR A 114 -4.10 22.57 10.89
CA TYR A 114 -3.01 22.40 9.94
C TYR A 114 -3.39 21.32 8.93
N PRO A 115 -3.95 21.70 7.76
CA PRO A 115 -4.15 20.78 6.65
C PRO A 115 -2.79 20.27 6.14
N ILE A 116 -2.69 18.96 5.90
CA ILE A 116 -1.46 18.29 5.49
C ILE A 116 -1.54 17.94 4.00
N ASP A 117 -0.46 18.21 3.27
CA ASP A 117 -0.29 17.68 1.91
C ASP A 117 -0.06 16.16 1.98
N ILE A 118 -1.07 15.40 1.56
CA ILE A 118 -1.06 13.95 1.60
C ILE A 118 -0.48 13.31 0.33
N GLY A 119 -0.08 14.09 -0.68
CA GLY A 119 0.38 13.56 -1.97
C GLY A 119 -0.62 12.56 -2.58
N SER A 120 -0.21 11.29 -2.69
CA SER A 120 -1.08 10.21 -3.19
C SER A 120 -2.17 9.75 -2.22
N GLY A 121 -2.11 10.14 -0.94
CA GLY A 121 -2.95 9.62 0.12
C GLY A 121 -2.52 8.27 0.70
N ILE A 122 -1.52 7.61 0.11
CA ILE A 122 -0.97 6.34 0.60
C ILE A 122 0.00 6.62 1.75
N CYS A 123 -0.44 6.32 2.97
CA CYS A 123 0.33 6.52 4.19
C CYS A 123 1.28 5.35 4.44
N MET A 124 2.58 5.64 4.51
CA MET A 124 3.65 4.67 4.77
C MET A 124 3.91 4.47 6.28
N GLY A 125 3.35 5.33 7.13
CA GLY A 125 3.56 5.28 8.57
C GLY A 125 3.61 6.67 9.21
N VAL A 126 4.20 6.72 10.40
CA VAL A 126 4.24 7.91 11.25
C VAL A 126 5.63 8.18 11.78
N LEU A 127 5.85 9.42 12.20
CA LEU A 127 7.04 9.88 12.89
C LEU A 127 6.67 10.98 13.87
N GLY A 128 7.49 11.18 14.89
CA GLY A 128 7.22 12.22 15.86
C GLY A 128 8.09 12.12 17.10
N GLY A 129 7.64 12.79 18.16
CA GLY A 129 8.24 12.76 19.48
C GLY A 129 7.19 12.33 20.51
N ALA A 130 7.55 11.41 21.40
CA ALA A 130 6.64 10.93 22.43
C ALA A 130 7.35 10.65 23.76
N GLY A 131 6.62 10.84 24.85
CA GLY A 131 7.00 10.46 26.21
C GLY A 131 5.79 9.90 26.94
N SER A 132 5.28 10.61 27.94
CA SER A 132 3.97 10.31 28.55
C SER A 132 2.80 10.60 27.61
N ASP A 133 2.99 11.55 26.69
CA ASP A 133 2.00 11.97 25.69
C ASP A 133 2.63 11.92 24.29
N ILE A 134 1.84 12.25 23.27
CA ILE A 134 2.35 12.57 21.94
C ILE A 134 2.74 14.05 21.88
N ASP A 135 4.04 14.33 21.97
CA ASP A 135 4.60 15.67 21.85
C ASP A 135 4.37 16.25 20.47
N ARG A 136 4.72 15.49 19.42
CA ARG A 136 4.48 15.86 18.01
C ARG A 136 4.26 14.63 17.16
N LEU A 137 3.51 14.79 16.07
CA LEU A 137 3.25 13.72 15.12
C LEU A 137 3.20 14.26 13.69
N GLY A 138 3.74 13.49 12.76
CA GLY A 138 3.56 13.63 11.32
C GLY A 138 3.26 12.28 10.68
N PHE A 139 2.64 12.33 9.51
CA PHE A 139 2.33 11.16 8.69
C PHE A 139 3.22 11.18 7.46
N LYS A 140 3.77 10.02 7.08
CA LYS A 140 4.59 9.88 5.87
C LYS A 140 3.72 9.40 4.74
N PHE A 141 3.60 10.19 3.68
CA PHE A 141 2.86 9.81 2.48
C PHE A 141 3.79 9.63 1.29
N ILE A 142 3.47 8.66 0.43
CA ILE A 142 4.05 8.63 -0.91
C ILE A 142 3.54 9.86 -1.66
N ASN A 143 4.45 10.55 -2.36
CA ASN A 143 4.09 11.68 -3.20
C ASN A 143 3.18 11.23 -4.37
N THR A 144 2.69 12.16 -5.18
CA THR A 144 1.88 11.85 -6.36
C THR A 144 2.57 10.81 -7.24
N ILE A 145 1.88 9.68 -7.45
CA ILE A 145 2.42 8.53 -8.20
C ILE A 145 2.10 8.72 -9.67
N ARG A 146 3.13 8.75 -10.51
CA ARG A 146 2.98 8.74 -11.98
C ARG A 146 2.82 7.32 -12.53
N SER A 147 3.59 6.38 -11.99
CA SER A 147 3.65 4.99 -12.47
C SER A 147 4.24 4.09 -11.40
N THR A 148 3.79 2.84 -11.37
CA THR A 148 4.38 1.76 -10.57
C THR A 148 4.80 0.61 -11.47
N VAL A 149 6.04 0.16 -11.31
CA VAL A 149 6.65 -0.83 -12.21
C VAL A 149 7.43 -1.84 -11.40
N LEU A 150 7.16 -3.13 -11.64
CA LEU A 150 7.95 -4.21 -11.08
C LEU A 150 9.12 -4.50 -12.03
N LYS A 151 10.31 -4.02 -11.67
CA LYS A 151 11.53 -4.16 -12.48
C LYS A 151 12.44 -5.26 -11.94
N ASN A 152 13.45 -5.61 -12.75
CA ASN A 152 14.47 -6.59 -12.39
C ASN A 152 13.90 -7.96 -11.99
N MET A 153 12.81 -8.34 -12.67
CA MET A 153 12.20 -9.66 -12.56
C MET A 153 13.24 -10.74 -12.91
N ASN A 154 13.47 -11.64 -11.96
CA ASN A 154 14.33 -12.80 -12.13
C ASN A 154 13.53 -14.06 -11.77
N TYR A 155 13.77 -15.15 -12.49
CA TYR A 155 13.17 -16.45 -12.23
C TYR A 155 14.28 -17.45 -11.88
N PRO A 156 14.73 -17.49 -10.60
CA PRO A 156 15.95 -18.20 -10.23
C PRO A 156 15.90 -19.70 -10.51
N THR A 157 14.72 -20.31 -10.50
CA THR A 157 14.52 -21.75 -10.69
C THR A 157 14.05 -22.11 -12.10
N LEU A 158 13.92 -21.14 -13.02
CA LEU A 158 13.39 -21.41 -14.36
C LEU A 158 14.30 -22.35 -15.16
N HIS A 159 15.61 -22.24 -14.99
CA HIS A 159 16.61 -23.04 -15.70
C HIS A 159 16.57 -24.54 -15.33
N SER A 160 16.06 -24.87 -14.14
CA SER A 160 15.97 -26.25 -13.65
C SER A 160 14.55 -26.82 -13.74
N LEU A 161 13.59 -26.01 -14.21
CA LEU A 161 12.20 -26.43 -14.36
C LEU A 161 12.02 -27.22 -15.65
N ILE A 162 11.52 -28.45 -15.55
CA ILE A 162 11.06 -29.23 -16.70
C ILE A 162 9.58 -28.88 -16.95
N PRO A 163 9.23 -28.23 -18.08
CA PRO A 163 7.85 -27.87 -18.35
C PRO A 163 6.96 -29.10 -18.53
N LYS A 164 5.79 -29.11 -17.89
CA LYS A 164 4.76 -30.12 -18.13
C LYS A 164 3.87 -29.66 -19.27
N VAL A 165 4.18 -30.12 -20.49
CA VAL A 165 3.41 -29.80 -21.69
C VAL A 165 2.31 -30.84 -21.88
N VAL A 166 1.07 -30.37 -22.03
CA VAL A 166 -0.09 -31.20 -22.39
C VAL A 166 -0.36 -31.00 -23.87
N VAL A 167 -0.34 -32.08 -24.64
CA VAL A 167 -0.70 -32.05 -26.05
C VAL A 167 -2.21 -32.02 -26.17
N GLU A 168 -2.72 -31.14 -27.02
CA GLU A 168 -4.14 -31.05 -27.31
C GLU A 168 -4.31 -31.12 -28.83
N GLU A 169 -5.15 -32.05 -29.28
CA GLU A 169 -5.44 -32.21 -30.71
C GLU A 169 -6.25 -31.01 -31.20
N ILE A 170 -5.74 -30.33 -32.24
CA ILE A 170 -6.40 -29.17 -32.84
C ILE A 170 -7.27 -29.61 -34.01
N LYS A 171 -6.72 -30.46 -34.88
CA LYS A 171 -7.38 -30.99 -36.07
C LYS A 171 -6.63 -32.22 -36.55
N SER A 172 -7.36 -33.24 -36.98
CA SER A 172 -6.82 -34.41 -37.67
C SER A 172 -7.57 -34.60 -39.00
N MET A 173 -6.84 -34.98 -40.05
CA MET A 173 -7.39 -35.23 -41.38
C MET A 173 -6.53 -36.27 -42.10
N THR A 174 -7.17 -37.16 -42.86
CA THR A 174 -6.51 -38.20 -43.64
C THR A 174 -6.74 -37.95 -45.13
N TYR A 175 -5.67 -37.98 -45.92
CA TYR A 175 -5.72 -37.85 -47.37
C TYR A 175 -5.23 -39.16 -48.00
N ASN A 176 -6.01 -39.73 -48.92
CA ASN A 176 -5.68 -40.98 -49.61
C ASN A 176 -5.47 -40.70 -51.10
N ASN A 177 -4.27 -40.98 -51.61
CA ASN A 177 -3.98 -40.88 -53.04
C ASN A 177 -4.05 -42.28 -53.67
N ASN A 178 -5.10 -42.55 -54.45
CA ASN A 178 -5.31 -43.82 -55.15
C ASN A 178 -4.86 -43.74 -56.63
N THR A 179 -3.98 -42.79 -56.96
CA THR A 179 -3.46 -42.56 -58.32
C THR A 179 -1.94 -42.70 -58.35
N SER A 180 -1.35 -42.82 -59.55
CA SER A 180 0.10 -42.81 -59.74
C SER A 180 0.72 -41.40 -59.78
N GLU A 181 -0.12 -40.36 -59.77
CA GLU A 181 0.28 -38.96 -59.90
C GLU A 181 0.41 -38.27 -58.53
N MET A 182 1.29 -37.28 -58.43
CA MET A 182 1.44 -36.45 -57.24
C MET A 182 0.19 -35.58 -57.01
N GLN A 183 -0.25 -35.47 -55.76
CA GLN A 183 -1.37 -34.61 -55.35
C GLN A 183 -0.93 -33.67 -54.22
N GLU A 184 -1.43 -32.45 -54.24
CA GLU A 184 -1.17 -31.42 -53.23
C GLU A 184 -2.46 -31.06 -52.51
N TYR A 185 -2.40 -30.98 -51.18
CA TYR A 185 -3.53 -30.66 -50.32
C TYR A 185 -3.17 -29.51 -49.38
N THR A 186 -4.08 -28.56 -49.21
CA THR A 186 -3.94 -27.47 -48.25
C THR A 186 -4.81 -27.74 -47.03
N MET A 187 -4.20 -27.81 -45.85
CA MET A 187 -4.90 -27.99 -44.58
C MET A 187 -4.78 -26.74 -43.72
N GLU A 188 -5.90 -26.04 -43.53
CA GLU A 188 -5.97 -24.89 -42.62
C GLU A 188 -6.56 -25.30 -41.27
N SER A 189 -6.03 -24.75 -40.19
CA SER A 189 -6.59 -24.88 -38.84
C SER A 189 -6.41 -23.57 -38.07
N SER A 190 -7.30 -23.31 -37.12
CA SER A 190 -7.18 -22.19 -36.19
C SER A 190 -7.58 -22.65 -34.79
N LYS A 191 -6.97 -22.04 -33.77
CA LYS A 191 -7.27 -22.29 -32.37
C LYS A 191 -7.12 -21.01 -31.57
N THR A 192 -8.13 -20.70 -30.75
CA THR A 192 -8.05 -19.60 -29.80
C THR A 192 -7.29 -20.06 -28.56
N ILE A 193 -6.23 -19.34 -28.18
CA ILE A 193 -5.40 -19.64 -27.01
C ILE A 193 -5.49 -18.48 -26.03
N THR A 194 -5.79 -18.79 -24.76
CA THR A 194 -5.73 -17.81 -23.67
C THR A 194 -4.44 -17.99 -22.89
N LYS A 195 -3.55 -16.99 -22.94
CA LYS A 195 -2.34 -16.93 -22.12
C LYS A 195 -2.65 -16.18 -20.82
N LYS A 196 -2.25 -16.74 -19.68
CA LYS A 196 -2.40 -16.11 -18.36
C LYS A 196 -1.04 -15.96 -17.71
N SER A 197 -0.86 -14.87 -16.97
CA SER A 197 0.33 -14.62 -16.16
C SER A 197 -0.11 -13.99 -14.84
N SER A 198 0.54 -14.37 -13.75
CA SER A 198 0.21 -13.91 -12.41
C SER A 198 1.47 -13.85 -11.56
N TRP A 199 1.59 -12.80 -10.76
CA TRP A 199 2.65 -12.59 -9.80
C TRP A 199 2.00 -12.34 -8.44
N SER A 200 2.42 -13.10 -7.43
CA SER A 200 2.02 -12.84 -6.05
C SER A 200 2.79 -11.64 -5.51
N VAL A 201 2.09 -10.71 -4.86
CA VAL A 201 2.67 -9.60 -4.12
C VAL A 201 2.23 -9.67 -2.66
N THR A 202 2.99 -9.04 -1.76
CA THR A 202 2.69 -8.98 -0.32
C THR A 202 2.33 -7.55 0.10
N ASN A 203 2.02 -7.35 1.38
CA ASN A 203 1.77 -6.03 1.98
C ASN A 203 0.58 -5.27 1.38
N LYS A 204 -0.33 -5.97 0.70
CA LYS A 204 -1.54 -5.43 0.05
C LYS A 204 -1.23 -4.37 -1.02
N ILE A 205 -0.04 -4.45 -1.60
CA ILE A 205 0.47 -3.49 -2.58
C ILE A 205 -0.36 -3.56 -3.88
N GLU A 206 -0.95 -4.71 -4.21
CA GLU A 206 -1.87 -4.90 -5.34
C GLU A 206 -3.09 -3.98 -5.33
N PHE A 207 -3.54 -3.53 -4.17
CA PHE A 207 -4.72 -2.66 -4.06
C PHE A 207 -4.39 -1.18 -4.26
N ASN A 208 -3.11 -0.82 -4.13
CA ASN A 208 -2.64 0.55 -4.24
C ASN A 208 -1.90 0.82 -5.55
N PHE A 209 -1.45 -0.22 -6.25
CA PHE A 209 -0.53 -0.09 -7.37
C PHE A 209 -0.87 -1.07 -8.50
N SER A 210 -0.76 -0.59 -9.75
CA SER A 210 -0.79 -1.43 -10.95
C SER A 210 0.63 -1.67 -11.44
N PHE A 211 0.97 -2.91 -11.81
CA PHE A 211 2.33 -3.27 -12.22
C PHE A 211 2.43 -3.63 -13.70
N GLU A 212 3.42 -3.06 -14.37
CA GLU A 212 3.90 -3.55 -15.65
C GLU A 212 5.01 -4.60 -15.43
N VAL A 213 4.95 -5.72 -16.15
CA VAL A 213 5.83 -6.89 -15.99
C VAL A 213 6.23 -7.50 -17.34
N GLY A 214 7.46 -8.02 -17.42
CA GLY A 214 7.95 -8.77 -18.58
C GLY A 214 7.43 -10.22 -18.59
N LEU A 215 7.00 -10.70 -19.75
CA LEU A 215 6.43 -12.04 -19.92
C LEU A 215 7.52 -13.09 -20.21
N VAL A 216 7.33 -14.31 -19.68
CA VAL A 216 8.12 -15.49 -20.06
C VAL A 216 7.40 -16.20 -21.21
N SER A 217 8.15 -16.56 -22.26
CA SER A 217 7.64 -17.32 -23.40
C SER A 217 8.33 -18.67 -23.52
N PHE A 218 7.59 -19.68 -24.01
CA PHE A 218 8.14 -20.98 -24.39
C PHE A 218 8.13 -21.11 -25.91
N ALA A 219 9.18 -21.73 -26.44
CA ALA A 219 9.26 -22.18 -27.83
C ALA A 219 9.74 -23.62 -27.83
N GLN A 220 9.15 -24.47 -28.68
CA GLN A 220 9.65 -25.82 -28.92
C GLN A 220 10.65 -25.72 -30.07
N THR A 221 11.91 -26.05 -29.80
CA THR A 221 12.99 -26.19 -30.80
C THR A 221 13.03 -27.59 -31.36
#